data_AF-A0A965Y5V8-F1
#
_entry.id   AF-A0A965Y5V8-F1
#
_cell.length_a   1.000
_cell.length_b   1.000
_cell.length_c   1.000
_cell.angle_alpha   90.00
_cell.angle_beta   90.00
_cell.angle_gamma   90.00
#
_symmetry.space_group_name_H-M   'P 1'
#
loop_
_entity.id
_entity.type
_entity.pdbx_description
1 polymer ?
#
loop_
_entity_poly.entity_id
_entity_poly.type
_entity_poly.pdbx_seq_one_letter_code
_entity_poly.pdbx_strand_id
1 'polypeptide(L)'
;MAVPPVPGSVFFPVCREDMTERGWAELDFLLVSGDAYVDHPSFGPAVIARVLESCGYRVGILPQPDWRTKDAFLAMGRPRLAVLVTAGNLDSMLNKFTASKKNRSDDSYSPGGKSGHRPDRATIAYCSRVKECWKDVPLVIGGVEASLRRFAHYDYWSDEVRRSVLFDSQADILVYGMGEKQIREIADLLDRGVPAGNIRSVRGTMYRAPSLPEKIRVMEVPSFEEAAADRVKFAEAFRLQYLEQDPFHGRTVAQRHGTAWVIQNPPPLPLSEKEMDDVYGLPYTRTYHPMYEKDGGVPAIKEVRFSLV
;
A
#
# COMPACT_ATOMS: atom_id res chain seq x y z
N MET A 1 1.87 -10.58 27.99
CA MET A 1 1.21 -11.85 27.62
C MET A 1 0.76 -11.77 26.17
N ALA A 2 1.19 -12.73 25.35
CA ALA A 2 0.73 -12.89 23.97
C ALA A 2 -0.78 -13.12 23.93
N VAL A 3 -1.45 -12.60 22.90
CA VAL A 3 -2.87 -12.87 22.65
C VAL A 3 -2.90 -14.12 21.78
N PRO A 4 -3.50 -15.24 22.24
CA PRO A 4 -3.60 -16.42 21.40
C PRO A 4 -4.43 -16.10 20.16
N PRO A 5 -4.11 -16.70 18.99
CA PRO A 5 -4.90 -16.49 17.80
C PRO A 5 -6.34 -16.97 18.02
N VAL A 6 -7.30 -16.36 17.31
CA VAL A 6 -8.70 -16.81 17.31
C VAL A 6 -8.76 -18.29 16.86
N PRO A 7 -9.44 -19.19 17.59
CA PRO A 7 -9.55 -20.59 17.20
C PRO A 7 -10.08 -20.75 15.77
N GLY A 8 -9.42 -21.58 14.96
CA GLY A 8 -9.78 -21.84 13.56
C GLY A 8 -9.27 -20.80 12.54
N SER A 9 -8.66 -19.70 12.99
CA SER A 9 -7.95 -18.76 12.11
C SER A 9 -6.53 -19.25 11.81
N VAL A 10 -6.03 -18.93 10.62
CA VAL A 10 -4.67 -19.30 10.19
C VAL A 10 -4.00 -18.07 9.60
N PHE A 11 -2.74 -17.82 9.98
CA PHE A 11 -1.92 -16.77 9.39
C PHE A 11 -1.66 -17.01 7.91
N PHE A 12 -1.36 -15.96 7.14
CA PHE A 12 -0.87 -16.10 5.76
C PHE A 12 0.57 -16.66 5.73
N PRO A 13 0.98 -17.34 4.65
CA PRO A 13 2.38 -17.68 4.40
C PRO A 13 3.30 -16.46 4.49
N VAL A 14 4.41 -16.63 5.20
CA VAL A 14 5.52 -15.66 5.27
C VAL A 14 6.82 -16.23 4.69
N CYS A 15 6.87 -17.53 4.40
CA CYS A 15 8.00 -18.20 3.75
C CYS A 15 7.57 -19.33 2.79
N ARG A 16 8.55 -19.99 2.15
CA ARG A 16 8.32 -21.06 1.18
C ARG A 16 7.77 -22.33 1.83
N GLU A 17 8.20 -22.59 3.05
CA GLU A 17 7.79 -23.74 3.85
C GLU A 17 6.27 -23.69 4.10
N ASP A 18 5.74 -22.54 4.54
CA ASP A 18 4.29 -22.32 4.71
C ASP A 18 3.50 -22.58 3.43
N MET A 19 4.05 -22.18 2.27
CA MET A 19 3.42 -22.45 0.96
C MET A 19 3.41 -23.96 0.66
N THR A 20 4.51 -24.65 0.96
CA THR A 20 4.67 -26.09 0.72
C THR A 20 3.69 -26.89 1.57
N GLU A 21 3.50 -26.51 2.84
CA GLU A 21 2.51 -27.12 3.74
C GLU A 21 1.06 -26.99 3.21
N ARG A 22 0.78 -25.93 2.45
CA ARG A 22 -0.52 -25.70 1.77
C ARG A 22 -0.61 -26.34 0.39
N GLY A 23 0.45 -26.98 -0.09
CA GLY A 23 0.54 -27.49 -1.46
C GLY A 23 0.58 -26.40 -2.53
N TRP A 24 0.99 -25.17 -2.19
CA TRP A 24 1.05 -24.03 -3.10
C TRP A 24 2.42 -23.95 -3.78
N ALA A 25 2.44 -24.17 -5.09
CA ALA A 25 3.65 -23.97 -5.89
C ALA A 25 3.95 -22.48 -6.14
N GLU A 26 2.93 -21.63 -6.13
CA GLU A 26 3.02 -20.20 -6.41
C GLU A 26 1.94 -19.42 -5.63
N LEU A 27 2.13 -18.12 -5.49
CA LEU A 27 1.14 -17.17 -4.95
C LEU A 27 0.42 -16.46 -6.09
N ASP A 28 -0.81 -16.03 -5.86
CA ASP A 28 -1.49 -15.08 -6.76
C ASP A 28 -1.01 -13.65 -6.48
N PHE A 29 -0.88 -13.30 -5.19
CA PHE A 29 -0.37 -12.01 -4.73
C PHE A 29 0.75 -12.17 -3.70
N LEU A 30 1.80 -11.37 -3.86
CA LEU A 30 2.83 -11.16 -2.85
C LEU A 30 2.67 -9.76 -2.27
N LEU A 31 2.34 -9.65 -0.97
CA LEU A 31 2.18 -8.36 -0.29
C LEU A 31 3.43 -8.04 0.52
N VAL A 32 4.18 -7.04 0.08
CA VAL A 32 5.34 -6.48 0.78
C VAL A 32 4.90 -5.36 1.72
N SER A 33 5.21 -5.51 3.01
CA SER A 33 4.84 -4.54 4.05
C SER A 33 6.05 -3.96 4.76
N GLY A 34 6.00 -2.67 5.07
CA GLY A 34 6.97 -2.02 5.96
C GLY A 34 6.77 -2.33 7.44
N ASP A 35 5.67 -2.99 7.81
CA ASP A 35 5.39 -3.42 9.19
C ASP A 35 5.67 -4.91 9.38
N ALA A 36 5.94 -5.29 10.64
CA ALA A 36 5.82 -6.66 11.08
C ALA A 36 4.41 -7.20 10.81
N TYR A 37 4.29 -8.50 10.56
CA TYR A 37 3.01 -9.10 10.24
C TYR A 37 2.12 -9.23 11.49
N VAL A 38 1.08 -8.41 11.51
CA VAL A 38 -0.02 -8.47 12.47
C VAL A 38 -1.31 -8.68 11.70
N ASP A 39 -2.00 -9.77 11.98
CA ASP A 39 -3.22 -10.14 11.27
C ASP A 39 -4.44 -9.67 12.07
N HIS A 40 -4.72 -8.38 11.96
CA HIS A 40 -5.79 -7.71 12.71
C HIS A 40 -6.51 -6.70 11.80
N PRO A 41 -7.84 -6.52 11.93
CA PRO A 41 -8.63 -5.62 11.07
C PRO A 41 -8.24 -4.13 11.15
N SER A 42 -7.48 -3.73 12.16
CA SER A 42 -6.91 -2.37 12.25
C SER A 42 -5.59 -2.20 11.48
N PHE A 43 -5.08 -3.26 10.85
CA PHE A 43 -3.83 -3.24 10.10
C PHE A 43 -4.17 -3.34 8.60
N GLY A 44 -3.98 -2.24 7.87
CA GLY A 44 -4.32 -2.15 6.45
C GLY A 44 -3.76 -3.31 5.60
N PRO A 45 -2.48 -3.71 5.73
CA PRO A 45 -1.93 -4.86 5.02
C PRO A 45 -2.72 -6.17 5.25
N ALA A 46 -3.18 -6.41 6.48
CA ALA A 46 -3.93 -7.62 6.81
C ALA A 46 -5.34 -7.58 6.21
N VAL A 47 -6.01 -6.42 6.27
CA VAL A 47 -7.34 -6.25 5.64
C VAL A 47 -7.27 -6.56 4.15
N ILE A 48 -6.30 -5.99 3.43
CA ILE A 48 -6.13 -6.22 1.99
C ILE A 48 -5.86 -7.70 1.69
N ALA A 49 -5.01 -8.35 2.48
CA ALA A 49 -4.73 -9.78 2.31
C ALA A 49 -5.97 -10.66 2.56
N ARG A 50 -6.74 -10.38 3.62
CA ARG A 50 -7.98 -11.10 3.94
C ARG A 50 -9.07 -10.89 2.89
N VAL A 51 -9.20 -9.68 2.36
CA VAL A 51 -10.14 -9.38 1.27
C VAL A 51 -9.79 -10.15 0.00
N LEU A 52 -8.50 -10.30 -0.32
CA LEU A 52 -8.05 -11.13 -1.45
C LEU A 52 -8.30 -12.62 -1.20
N GLU A 53 -7.99 -13.11 0.00
CA GLU A 53 -8.25 -14.50 0.39
C GLU A 53 -9.74 -14.84 0.32
N SER A 54 -10.62 -13.94 0.75
CA SER A 54 -12.08 -14.15 0.66
C SER A 54 -12.61 -14.17 -0.77
N CYS A 55 -11.81 -13.71 -1.75
CA CYS A 55 -12.08 -13.85 -3.17
C CYS A 55 -11.47 -15.14 -3.77
N GLY A 56 -10.81 -15.97 -2.97
CA GLY A 56 -10.19 -17.22 -3.41
C GLY A 56 -8.74 -17.12 -3.85
N TYR A 57 -8.07 -15.97 -3.65
CA TYR A 57 -6.67 -15.79 -4.06
C TYR A 57 -5.68 -16.29 -3.01
N ARG A 58 -4.57 -16.87 -3.47
CA ARG A 58 -3.42 -17.27 -2.66
C ARG A 58 -2.55 -16.05 -2.39
N VAL A 59 -2.49 -15.61 -1.14
CA VAL A 59 -1.72 -14.43 -0.72
C VAL A 59 -0.58 -14.85 0.18
N GLY A 60 0.62 -14.29 -0.04
CA GLY A 60 1.74 -14.36 0.89
C GLY A 60 2.11 -12.97 1.39
N ILE A 61 2.55 -12.88 2.65
CA ILE A 61 2.98 -11.63 3.28
C ILE A 61 4.49 -11.65 3.41
N LEU A 62 5.15 -10.63 2.87
CA LEU A 62 6.58 -10.38 3.05
C LEU A 62 6.76 -9.18 3.99
N PRO A 63 6.78 -9.40 5.32
CA PRO A 63 6.87 -8.32 6.29
C PRO A 63 8.31 -7.90 6.51
N GLN A 64 8.61 -6.61 6.34
CA GLN A 64 9.93 -6.02 6.58
C GLN A 64 11.09 -6.79 5.94
N PRO A 65 11.04 -7.09 4.63
CA PRO A 65 12.17 -7.72 3.96
C PRO A 65 13.40 -6.81 4.03
N ASP A 66 14.59 -7.41 4.17
CA ASP A 66 15.83 -6.65 4.10
C ASP A 66 16.02 -6.06 2.69
N TRP A 67 15.79 -4.76 2.58
CA TRP A 67 15.88 -4.02 1.31
C TRP A 67 17.31 -3.86 0.80
N ARG A 68 18.32 -4.26 1.58
CA ARG A 68 19.73 -4.22 1.16
C ARG A 68 20.08 -5.35 0.20
N THR A 69 19.25 -6.40 0.14
CA THR A 69 19.41 -7.53 -0.77
C THR A 69 18.13 -7.81 -1.54
N LYS A 70 18.26 -8.20 -2.81
CA LYS A 70 17.12 -8.65 -3.62
C LYS A 70 16.61 -10.04 -3.20
N ASP A 71 17.46 -10.85 -2.55
CA ASP A 71 17.15 -12.24 -2.23
C ASP A 71 15.99 -12.35 -1.24
N ALA A 72 15.84 -11.37 -0.34
CA ALA A 72 14.70 -11.27 0.57
C ALA A 72 13.35 -11.20 -0.19
N PHE A 73 13.34 -10.63 -1.39
CA PHE A 73 12.14 -10.50 -2.22
C PHE A 73 11.86 -11.75 -3.07
N LEU A 74 12.84 -12.63 -3.23
CA LEU A 74 12.71 -13.88 -3.97
C LEU A 74 12.23 -15.06 -3.11
N ALA A 75 12.18 -14.90 -1.78
CA ALA A 75 11.92 -15.97 -0.81
C ALA A 75 10.68 -16.81 -1.14
N MET A 76 9.57 -16.16 -1.50
CA MET A 76 8.31 -16.81 -1.87
C MET A 76 8.07 -16.89 -3.39
N GLY A 77 9.02 -16.44 -4.21
CA GLY A 77 8.97 -16.51 -5.67
C GLY A 77 8.06 -15.44 -6.29
N ARG A 78 7.99 -15.47 -7.63
CA ARG A 78 7.20 -14.50 -8.41
C ARG A 78 5.71 -14.80 -8.24
N PRO A 79 4.86 -13.83 -7.86
CA PRO A 79 3.42 -14.04 -7.86
C PRO A 79 2.87 -14.10 -9.29
N ARG A 80 1.74 -14.78 -9.46
CA ARG A 80 1.03 -14.92 -10.73
C ARG A 80 0.37 -13.62 -11.19
N LEU A 81 -0.25 -12.87 -10.28
CA LEU A 81 -1.05 -11.68 -10.62
C LEU A 81 -0.33 -10.37 -10.35
N ALA A 82 0.10 -10.11 -9.10
CA ALA A 82 0.79 -8.86 -8.78
C ALA A 82 1.62 -8.92 -7.49
N VAL A 83 2.56 -7.98 -7.39
CA VAL A 83 3.16 -7.60 -6.11
C VAL A 83 2.44 -6.36 -5.59
N LEU A 84 2.03 -6.41 -4.34
CA LEU A 84 1.41 -5.30 -3.61
C LEU A 84 2.45 -4.72 -2.64
N VAL A 85 2.61 -3.40 -2.61
CA VAL A 85 3.62 -2.77 -1.74
C VAL A 85 2.99 -1.66 -0.90
N THR A 86 3.31 -1.67 0.40
CA THR A 86 2.91 -0.63 1.36
C THR A 86 4.03 -0.37 2.37
N ALA A 87 4.16 0.87 2.83
CA ALA A 87 5.05 1.22 3.94
C ALA A 87 4.57 0.71 5.30
N GLY A 88 3.36 0.14 5.37
CA GLY A 88 2.69 -0.29 6.59
C GLY A 88 1.56 0.66 6.99
N ASN A 89 1.24 0.67 8.29
CA ASN A 89 0.20 1.49 8.90
C ASN A 89 0.66 2.94 9.17
N LEU A 90 1.97 3.18 9.19
CA LEU A 90 2.56 4.50 9.35
C LEU A 90 3.53 4.80 8.21
N ASP A 91 3.65 6.08 7.85
CA ASP A 91 4.69 6.55 6.93
C ASP A 91 6.10 6.20 7.46
N SER A 92 6.96 5.70 6.57
CA SER A 92 8.28 5.17 6.97
C SER A 92 9.21 6.24 7.53
N MET A 93 9.05 7.50 7.11
CA MET A 93 9.84 8.61 7.59
C MET A 93 9.33 9.09 8.96
N LEU A 94 8.02 9.17 9.16
CA LEU A 94 7.42 9.46 10.47
C LEU A 94 7.73 8.39 11.52
N ASN A 95 7.85 7.14 11.07
CA ASN A 95 8.26 6.02 11.91
C ASN A 95 9.71 6.16 12.40
N LYS A 96 10.61 6.58 11.51
CA LYS A 96 12.04 6.69 11.82
C LYS A 96 12.41 7.99 12.53
N PHE A 97 11.71 9.09 12.25
CA PHE A 97 12.11 10.42 12.68
C PHE A 97 11.04 11.11 13.54
N THR A 98 11.49 11.96 14.47
CA THR A 98 10.63 12.91 15.18
C THR A 98 10.34 14.13 14.31
N ALA A 99 9.37 14.95 14.70
CA ALA A 99 9.07 16.22 14.03
C ALA A 99 10.29 17.17 13.97
N SER A 100 11.26 17.02 14.85
CA SER A 100 12.53 17.78 14.85
C SER A 100 13.66 17.06 14.09
N LYS A 101 13.34 16.11 13.20
CA LYS A 101 14.29 15.33 12.38
C LYS A 101 15.32 14.51 13.18
N LYS A 102 15.03 14.15 14.44
CA LYS A 102 15.86 13.22 15.22
C LYS A 102 15.41 11.78 15.01
N ASN A 103 16.35 10.83 14.98
CA ASN A 103 16.00 9.41 14.91
C ASN A 103 15.23 8.97 16.17
N ARG A 104 14.17 8.21 15.97
CA ARG A 104 13.47 7.45 17.00
C ARG A 104 14.26 6.17 17.29
N SER A 105 14.34 5.80 18.56
CA SER A 105 14.96 4.55 18.98
C SER A 105 14.03 3.35 18.81
N ASP A 106 12.72 3.60 18.82
CA ASP A 106 11.64 2.63 18.85
C ASP A 106 10.78 2.67 17.57
N ASP A 107 10.24 1.51 17.19
CA ASP A 107 9.22 1.35 16.17
C ASP A 107 8.16 0.35 16.66
N SER A 108 6.99 0.84 17.06
CA SER A 108 5.91 0.02 17.60
C SER A 108 5.37 -1.03 16.62
N TYR A 109 5.62 -0.88 15.32
CA TYR A 109 5.18 -1.80 14.27
C TYR A 109 6.26 -2.79 13.85
N SER A 110 7.39 -2.83 14.57
CA SER A 110 8.50 -3.75 14.33
C SER A 110 8.65 -4.81 15.44
N PRO A 111 9.36 -5.92 15.17
CA PRO A 111 9.62 -6.96 16.16
C PRO A 111 10.29 -6.39 17.43
N GLY A 112 9.69 -6.65 18.59
CA GLY A 112 10.19 -6.16 19.87
C GLY A 112 10.19 -4.64 20.04
N GLY A 113 9.58 -3.88 19.14
CA GLY A 113 9.63 -2.43 19.16
C GLY A 113 10.95 -1.84 18.62
N LYS A 114 11.80 -2.64 17.98
CA LYS A 114 13.12 -2.22 17.52
C LYS A 114 13.02 -1.38 16.25
N SER A 115 13.78 -0.29 16.20
CA SER A 115 13.92 0.52 14.98
C SER A 115 14.85 -0.14 13.95
N GLY A 116 14.82 0.36 12.71
CA GLY A 116 15.78 -0.04 11.66
C GLY A 116 15.37 -1.23 10.79
N HIS A 117 14.13 -1.71 10.92
CA HIS A 117 13.59 -2.83 10.12
C HIS A 117 12.93 -2.41 8.79
N ARG A 118 12.78 -1.11 8.52
CA ARG A 118 12.25 -0.59 7.24
C ARG A 118 13.16 0.50 6.66
N PRO A 119 13.23 0.65 5.32
CA PRO A 119 13.97 1.73 4.67
C PRO A 119 13.23 3.07 4.77
N ASP A 120 13.98 4.14 4.53
CA ASP A 120 13.43 5.48 4.30
C ASP A 120 12.64 5.47 2.99
N ARG A 121 11.43 6.04 3.01
CA ARG A 121 10.48 6.01 1.87
C ARG A 121 10.27 4.57 1.40
N ALA A 122 9.88 3.71 2.33
CA ALA A 122 9.81 2.27 2.17
C ALA A 122 9.06 1.82 0.90
N THR A 123 7.97 2.50 0.55
CA THR A 123 7.21 2.19 -0.68
C THR A 123 8.11 2.24 -1.92
N ILE A 124 8.93 3.29 -2.06
CA ILE A 124 9.83 3.48 -3.22
C ILE A 124 10.94 2.43 -3.19
N ALA A 125 11.58 2.24 -2.03
CA ALA A 125 12.69 1.30 -1.88
C ALA A 125 12.27 -0.14 -2.19
N TYR A 126 11.13 -0.59 -1.66
CA TYR A 126 10.58 -1.92 -1.92
C TYR A 126 10.15 -2.08 -3.38
N CYS A 127 9.52 -1.09 -3.99
CA CYS A 127 9.20 -1.13 -5.42
C CYS A 127 10.44 -1.31 -6.29
N SER A 128 11.52 -0.59 -5.97
CA SER A 128 12.82 -0.74 -6.66
C SER A 128 13.36 -2.17 -6.55
N ARG A 129 13.33 -2.77 -5.35
CA ARG A 129 13.77 -4.18 -5.17
C ARG A 129 12.90 -5.16 -5.95
N VAL A 130 11.58 -4.97 -5.93
CA VAL A 130 10.64 -5.80 -6.68
C VAL A 130 10.91 -5.73 -8.19
N LYS A 131 11.14 -4.53 -8.75
CA LYS A 131 11.45 -4.35 -10.17
C LYS A 131 12.84 -4.89 -10.55
N GLU A 132 13.80 -4.94 -9.62
CA GLU A 132 15.08 -5.64 -9.82
C GLU A 132 14.90 -7.16 -9.89
N CYS A 133 13.99 -7.74 -9.10
CA CYS A 133 13.65 -9.16 -9.16
C CYS A 133 12.86 -9.51 -10.42
N TRP A 134 11.82 -8.73 -10.72
CA TRP A 134 10.87 -8.97 -11.80
C TRP A 134 10.48 -7.66 -12.48
N LYS A 135 11.14 -7.34 -13.60
CA LYS A 135 10.97 -6.08 -14.32
C LYS A 135 9.53 -5.82 -14.78
N ASP A 136 8.83 -6.87 -15.20
CA ASP A 136 7.52 -6.83 -15.83
C ASP A 136 6.37 -7.20 -14.89
N VAL A 137 6.63 -7.46 -13.61
CA VAL A 137 5.56 -7.83 -12.66
C VAL A 137 4.60 -6.64 -12.48
N PRO A 138 3.28 -6.89 -12.54
CA PRO A 138 2.29 -5.91 -12.11
C PRO A 138 2.58 -5.45 -10.69
N LEU A 139 2.70 -4.14 -10.52
CA LEU A 139 3.09 -3.53 -9.25
C LEU A 139 2.03 -2.53 -8.80
N VAL A 140 1.38 -2.86 -7.68
CA VAL A 140 0.34 -2.02 -7.08
C VAL A 140 0.84 -1.49 -5.74
N ILE A 141 0.75 -0.17 -5.53
CA ILE A 141 1.14 0.47 -4.28
C ILE A 141 -0.08 1.02 -3.54
N GLY A 142 0.00 1.07 -2.21
CA GLY A 142 -1.07 1.63 -1.39
C GLY A 142 -0.61 1.98 0.02
N GLY A 143 -1.58 2.26 0.89
CA GLY A 143 -1.33 2.66 2.27
C GLY A 143 -1.10 4.16 2.43
N VAL A 144 -0.83 4.58 3.67
CA VAL A 144 -0.73 6.00 4.06
C VAL A 144 0.37 6.72 3.29
N GLU A 145 1.57 6.13 3.21
CA GLU A 145 2.72 6.74 2.53
C GLU A 145 2.45 6.99 1.04
N ALA A 146 1.91 5.99 0.32
CA ALA A 146 1.57 6.16 -1.10
C ALA A 146 0.43 7.17 -1.28
N SER A 147 -0.62 7.06 -0.45
CA SER A 147 -1.80 7.92 -0.52
C SER A 147 -1.48 9.39 -0.28
N LEU A 148 -0.54 9.73 0.62
CA LEU A 148 -0.19 11.12 0.87
C LEU A 148 0.74 11.72 -0.19
N ARG A 149 1.34 10.88 -1.05
CA ARG A 149 2.33 11.27 -2.07
C ARG A 149 1.82 11.09 -3.50
N ARG A 150 0.50 11.12 -3.66
CA ARG A 150 -0.25 10.91 -4.92
C ARG A 150 0.10 11.89 -6.02
N PHE A 151 0.18 13.16 -5.67
CA PHE A 151 0.52 14.25 -6.57
C PHE A 151 1.88 14.86 -6.19
N ALA A 152 2.23 15.98 -6.80
CA ALA A 152 3.26 16.87 -6.28
C ALA A 152 2.98 17.15 -4.81
N HIS A 153 3.95 16.88 -3.94
CA HIS A 153 3.80 16.96 -2.50
C HIS A 153 5.05 17.56 -1.88
N TYR A 154 4.88 18.29 -0.79
CA TYR A 154 5.99 18.79 -0.03
C TYR A 154 6.55 17.68 0.87
N ASP A 155 7.83 17.35 0.68
CA ASP A 155 8.56 16.40 1.51
C ASP A 155 9.31 17.17 2.60
N TYR A 156 8.79 17.11 3.82
CA TYR A 156 9.38 17.80 4.97
C TYR A 156 10.83 17.38 5.26
N TRP A 157 11.20 16.15 4.90
CA TRP A 157 12.50 15.58 5.23
C TRP A 157 13.60 16.14 4.33
N SER A 158 13.37 16.18 3.02
CA SER A 158 14.28 16.81 2.05
C SER A 158 14.03 18.30 1.82
N ASP A 159 12.99 18.89 2.42
CA ASP A 159 12.66 20.32 2.32
C ASP A 159 12.45 20.77 0.86
N GLU A 160 11.71 19.95 0.10
CA GLU A 160 11.48 20.17 -1.32
C GLU A 160 10.07 19.72 -1.75
N VAL A 161 9.56 20.27 -2.86
CA VAL A 161 8.38 19.73 -3.53
C VAL A 161 8.83 18.56 -4.40
N ARG A 162 8.40 17.35 -4.06
CA ARG A 162 8.66 16.13 -4.83
C ARG A 162 7.51 15.84 -5.77
N ARG A 163 7.83 15.18 -6.89
CA ARG A 163 6.85 14.64 -7.84
C ARG A 163 6.03 13.50 -7.22
N SER A 164 5.02 13.03 -7.94
CA SER A 164 4.20 11.89 -7.50
C SER A 164 5.05 10.65 -7.25
N VAL A 165 4.71 9.90 -6.19
CA VAL A 165 5.36 8.62 -5.86
C VAL A 165 5.25 7.60 -6.98
N LEU A 166 4.26 7.71 -7.88
CA LEU A 166 4.13 6.83 -9.06
C LEU A 166 5.33 6.93 -10.01
N PHE A 167 5.99 8.09 -10.10
CA PHE A 167 7.20 8.23 -10.92
C PHE A 167 8.44 7.65 -10.25
N ASP A 168 8.55 7.79 -8.92
CA ASP A 168 9.71 7.30 -8.16
C ASP A 168 9.64 5.78 -7.95
N SER A 169 8.44 5.24 -7.68
CA SER A 169 8.21 3.79 -7.48
C SER A 169 8.12 3.00 -8.78
N GLN A 170 7.79 3.66 -9.90
CA GLN A 170 7.45 3.02 -11.16
C GLN A 170 6.31 2.00 -11.06
N ALA A 171 5.43 2.12 -10.06
CA ALA A 171 4.25 1.29 -9.94
C ALA A 171 3.29 1.53 -11.12
N ASP A 172 2.47 0.51 -11.40
CA ASP A 172 1.46 0.53 -12.44
C ASP A 172 0.19 1.21 -11.92
N ILE A 173 -0.19 0.91 -10.67
CA ILE A 173 -1.40 1.40 -10.02
C ILE A 173 -1.07 1.86 -8.60
N LEU A 174 -1.62 3.00 -8.19
CA LEU A 174 -1.65 3.45 -6.79
C LEU A 174 -3.09 3.41 -6.29
N VAL A 175 -3.35 2.70 -5.20
CA VAL A 175 -4.64 2.67 -4.50
C VAL A 175 -4.61 3.67 -3.35
N TYR A 176 -5.62 4.54 -3.26
CA TYR A 176 -5.68 5.58 -2.23
C TYR A 176 -6.96 5.54 -1.41
N GLY A 177 -6.82 5.93 -0.14
CA GLY A 177 -7.90 5.80 0.84
C GLY A 177 -8.11 4.33 1.22
N MET A 178 -9.37 3.98 1.49
CA MET A 178 -9.80 2.60 1.72
C MET A 178 -9.67 1.80 0.42
N GLY A 179 -9.00 0.65 0.46
CA GLY A 179 -8.53 -0.09 -0.72
C GLY A 179 -9.26 -1.41 -0.97
N GLU A 180 -10.23 -1.78 -0.14
CA GLU A 180 -10.89 -3.08 -0.10
C GLU A 180 -11.71 -3.36 -1.36
N LYS A 181 -12.48 -2.38 -1.85
CA LYS A 181 -13.25 -2.54 -3.10
C LYS A 181 -12.32 -2.60 -4.32
N GLN A 182 -11.30 -1.76 -4.30
CA GLN A 182 -10.36 -1.57 -5.40
C GLN A 182 -9.49 -2.79 -5.59
N ILE A 183 -8.99 -3.39 -4.49
CA ILE A 183 -8.14 -4.56 -4.63
C ILE A 183 -8.92 -5.75 -5.20
N ARG A 184 -10.22 -5.89 -4.88
CA ARG A 184 -11.09 -6.91 -5.50
C ARG A 184 -11.26 -6.67 -7.00
N GLU A 185 -11.56 -5.44 -7.40
CA GLU A 185 -11.74 -5.08 -8.82
C GLU A 185 -10.43 -5.22 -9.61
N ILE A 186 -9.31 -4.78 -9.05
CA ILE A 186 -7.97 -4.94 -9.64
C ILE A 186 -7.65 -6.44 -9.78
N ALA A 187 -7.93 -7.24 -8.76
CA ALA A 187 -7.66 -8.68 -8.80
C ALA A 187 -8.48 -9.39 -9.89
N ASP A 188 -9.79 -9.12 -9.99
CA ASP A 188 -10.65 -9.66 -11.06
C ASP A 188 -10.11 -9.30 -12.46
N LEU A 189 -9.73 -8.03 -12.66
CA LEU A 189 -9.22 -7.57 -13.95
C LEU A 189 -7.87 -8.23 -14.30
N LEU A 190 -6.95 -8.34 -13.34
CA LEU A 190 -5.67 -9.01 -13.54
C LEU A 190 -5.86 -10.51 -13.82
N ASP A 191 -6.75 -11.17 -13.10
CA ASP A 191 -7.04 -12.60 -13.27
C ASP A 191 -7.66 -12.90 -14.64
N ARG A 192 -8.45 -11.97 -15.16
CA ARG A 192 -8.98 -11.98 -16.53
C ARG A 192 -7.95 -11.59 -17.61
N GLY A 193 -6.70 -11.34 -17.22
CA GLY A 193 -5.59 -11.05 -18.12
C GLY A 193 -5.52 -9.60 -18.60
N VAL A 194 -6.22 -8.66 -17.96
CA VAL A 194 -6.07 -7.23 -18.28
C VAL A 194 -4.70 -6.75 -17.81
N PRO A 195 -3.83 -6.23 -18.70
CA PRO A 195 -2.53 -5.72 -18.28
C PRO A 195 -2.67 -4.59 -17.27
N ALA A 196 -1.85 -4.57 -16.22
CA ALA A 196 -1.95 -3.60 -15.12
C ALA A 196 -1.95 -2.13 -15.60
N GLY A 197 -1.11 -1.77 -16.57
CA GLY A 197 -1.07 -0.42 -17.17
C GLY A 197 -2.33 -0.01 -17.96
N ASN A 198 -3.25 -0.96 -18.21
CA ASN A 198 -4.54 -0.74 -18.85
C ASN A 198 -5.71 -0.71 -17.86
N ILE A 199 -5.48 -1.01 -16.58
CA ILE A 199 -6.50 -0.89 -15.52
C ILE A 199 -6.62 0.59 -15.15
N ARG A 200 -7.55 1.30 -15.82
CA ARG A 200 -7.69 2.77 -15.72
C ARG A 200 -9.04 3.24 -15.19
N SER A 201 -10.01 2.35 -14.98
CA SER A 201 -11.38 2.70 -14.60
C SER A 201 -11.69 2.55 -13.10
N VAL A 202 -10.82 1.89 -12.34
CA VAL A 202 -11.08 1.54 -10.93
C VAL A 202 -11.10 2.83 -10.10
N ARG A 203 -12.22 3.12 -9.43
CA ARG A 203 -12.34 4.29 -8.54
C ARG A 203 -11.35 4.19 -7.38
N GLY A 204 -10.89 5.31 -6.85
CA GLY A 204 -9.91 5.30 -5.76
C GLY A 204 -8.52 4.81 -6.15
N THR A 205 -8.20 4.85 -7.45
CA THR A 205 -6.88 4.51 -7.96
C THR A 205 -6.26 5.64 -8.76
N MET A 206 -4.96 5.54 -8.96
CA MET A 206 -4.19 6.42 -9.83
C MET A 206 -3.24 5.65 -10.72
N TYR A 207 -2.90 6.24 -11.86
CA TYR A 207 -1.96 5.68 -12.81
C TYR A 207 -1.20 6.78 -13.55
N ARG A 208 -0.09 6.39 -14.18
CA ARG A 208 0.66 7.25 -15.11
C ARG A 208 0.10 7.10 -16.52
N ALA A 209 -0.02 8.20 -17.24
CA ALA A 209 -0.47 8.20 -18.63
C ALA A 209 0.37 9.15 -19.50
N PRO A 210 0.59 8.84 -20.79
CA PRO A 210 1.28 9.76 -21.71
C PRO A 210 0.39 10.94 -22.11
N SER A 211 -0.92 10.82 -21.96
CA SER A 211 -1.92 11.81 -22.34
C SER A 211 -3.10 11.77 -21.38
N LEU A 212 -3.92 12.83 -21.41
CA LEU A 212 -5.19 12.85 -20.69
C LEU A 212 -6.16 11.78 -21.22
N PRO A 213 -7.04 11.24 -20.36
CA PRO A 213 -8.09 10.33 -20.81
C PRO A 213 -9.10 11.06 -21.70
N GLU A 214 -9.43 10.45 -22.84
CA GLU A 214 -10.46 10.97 -23.75
C GLU A 214 -11.85 10.77 -23.17
N LYS A 215 -12.79 11.66 -23.51
CA LYS A 215 -14.24 11.52 -23.21
C LYS A 215 -14.60 11.50 -21.72
N ILE A 216 -13.65 11.81 -20.83
CA ILE A 216 -13.90 11.95 -19.39
C ILE A 216 -13.67 13.41 -19.00
N ARG A 217 -14.54 13.96 -18.14
CA ARG A 217 -14.34 15.29 -17.58
C ARG A 217 -13.21 15.23 -16.54
N VAL A 218 -12.13 15.95 -16.81
CA VAL A 218 -10.95 16.00 -15.94
C VAL A 218 -10.86 17.37 -15.27
N MET A 219 -10.45 17.38 -13.99
CA MET A 219 -9.95 18.55 -13.29
C MET A 219 -8.43 18.57 -13.41
N GLU A 220 -7.92 19.39 -14.32
CA GLU A 220 -6.48 19.64 -14.42
C GLU A 220 -6.04 20.59 -13.31
N VAL A 221 -4.96 20.23 -12.63
CA VAL A 221 -4.34 21.04 -11.58
C VAL A 221 -2.97 21.54 -12.06
N PRO A 222 -2.41 22.61 -11.45
CA PRO A 222 -1.06 23.06 -11.77
C PRO A 222 -0.07 21.91 -11.85
N SER A 223 0.77 21.93 -12.88
CA SER A 223 1.79 20.92 -13.14
C SER A 223 2.75 20.79 -11.96
N PHE A 224 3.48 19.67 -11.89
CA PHE A 224 4.55 19.50 -10.91
C PHE A 224 5.58 20.62 -11.02
N GLU A 225 5.97 21.01 -12.23
CA GLU A 225 6.96 22.06 -12.47
C GLU A 225 6.49 23.43 -11.94
N GLU A 226 5.22 23.79 -12.18
CA GLU A 226 4.63 25.01 -11.64
C GLU A 226 4.53 24.95 -10.11
N ALA A 227 4.06 23.82 -9.56
CA ALA A 227 3.92 23.64 -8.12
C ALA A 227 5.27 23.63 -7.38
N ALA A 228 6.33 23.12 -8.01
CA ALA A 228 7.67 23.13 -7.45
C ALA A 228 8.33 24.51 -7.50
N ALA A 229 7.99 25.33 -8.50
CA ALA A 229 8.56 26.67 -8.67
C ALA A 229 7.81 27.76 -7.88
N ASP A 230 6.51 27.59 -7.60
CA ASP A 230 5.68 28.60 -6.95
C ASP A 230 4.77 28.00 -5.86
N ARG A 231 4.95 28.48 -4.63
CA ARG A 231 4.14 28.11 -3.46
C ARG A 231 2.65 28.40 -3.61
N VAL A 232 2.28 29.44 -4.38
CA VAL A 232 0.87 29.77 -4.65
C VAL A 232 0.28 28.74 -5.59
N LYS A 233 1.02 28.31 -6.61
CA LYS A 233 0.62 27.21 -7.51
C LYS A 233 0.53 25.88 -6.79
N PHE A 234 1.46 25.61 -5.86
CA PHE A 234 1.37 24.45 -4.97
C PHE A 234 0.08 24.45 -4.14
N ALA A 235 -0.25 25.58 -3.50
CA ALA A 235 -1.47 25.72 -2.71
C ALA A 235 -2.75 25.63 -3.58
N GLU A 236 -2.73 26.20 -4.78
CA GLU A 236 -3.80 26.09 -5.78
C GLU A 236 -4.03 24.62 -6.15
N ALA A 237 -2.96 23.88 -6.47
CA ALA A 237 -3.04 22.46 -6.81
C ALA A 237 -3.63 21.64 -5.66
N PHE A 238 -3.15 21.84 -4.44
CA PHE A 238 -3.68 21.16 -3.26
C PHE A 238 -5.17 21.46 -3.05
N ARG A 239 -5.58 22.73 -3.16
CA ARG A 239 -6.99 23.13 -3.02
C ARG A 239 -7.87 22.44 -4.05
N LEU A 240 -7.47 22.43 -5.32
CA LEU A 240 -8.23 21.78 -6.39
C LEU A 240 -8.33 20.27 -6.15
N GLN A 241 -7.23 19.60 -5.79
CA GLN A 241 -7.22 18.17 -5.46
C GLN A 241 -8.14 17.84 -4.27
N TYR A 242 -8.18 18.71 -3.26
CA TYR A 242 -8.98 18.53 -2.06
C TYR A 242 -10.48 18.63 -2.36
N LEU A 243 -10.89 19.57 -3.22
CA LEU A 243 -12.29 19.76 -3.61
C LEU A 243 -12.86 18.56 -4.41
N GLU A 244 -12.01 17.72 -4.98
CA GLU A 244 -12.42 16.54 -5.75
C GLU A 244 -12.36 15.23 -4.92
N GLN A 245 -12.26 15.32 -3.58
CA GLN A 245 -12.27 14.15 -2.68
C GLN A 245 -13.69 13.65 -2.31
N ASP A 246 -14.75 14.31 -2.78
CA ASP A 246 -16.13 13.82 -2.61
C ASP A 246 -16.36 12.59 -3.52
N PRO A 247 -16.76 11.43 -2.99
CA PRO A 247 -16.99 10.24 -3.80
C PRO A 247 -18.24 10.32 -4.71
N PHE A 248 -19.17 11.23 -4.49
CA PHE A 248 -20.37 11.38 -5.33
C PHE A 248 -20.18 12.42 -6.42
N HIS A 249 -19.41 13.48 -6.16
CA HIS A 249 -19.26 14.62 -7.07
C HIS A 249 -17.84 14.81 -7.63
N GLY A 250 -16.84 14.20 -6.98
CA GLY A 250 -15.43 14.32 -7.35
C GLY A 250 -15.16 13.78 -8.75
N ARG A 251 -14.44 14.58 -9.53
CA ARG A 251 -14.03 14.25 -10.89
C ARG A 251 -12.71 13.48 -10.90
N THR A 252 -12.37 13.02 -12.10
CA THR A 252 -10.99 12.60 -12.38
C THR A 252 -10.08 13.81 -12.25
N VAL A 253 -8.98 13.70 -11.52
CA VAL A 253 -7.99 14.78 -11.36
C VAL A 253 -6.73 14.42 -12.14
N ALA A 254 -6.17 15.37 -12.87
CA ALA A 254 -4.93 15.16 -13.61
C ALA A 254 -3.89 16.21 -13.26
N GLN A 255 -2.67 15.76 -13.00
CA GLN A 255 -1.52 16.64 -12.85
C GLN A 255 -0.46 16.26 -13.87
N ARG A 256 0.04 17.26 -14.61
CA ARG A 256 1.15 17.08 -15.55
C ARG A 256 2.48 17.01 -14.80
N HIS A 257 3.35 16.09 -15.21
CA HIS A 257 4.71 15.91 -14.73
C HIS A 257 5.61 15.70 -15.97
N GLY A 258 6.29 16.76 -16.42
CA GLY A 258 7.05 16.76 -17.66
C GLY A 258 6.19 16.44 -18.90
N THR A 259 6.49 15.33 -19.56
CA THR A 259 5.76 14.84 -20.75
C THR A 259 4.65 13.85 -20.44
N ALA A 260 4.49 13.47 -19.17
CA ALA A 260 3.50 12.51 -18.72
C ALA A 260 2.50 13.15 -17.75
N TRP A 261 1.48 12.38 -17.41
CA TRP A 261 0.40 12.76 -16.50
C TRP A 261 0.27 11.73 -15.39
N VAL A 262 -0.10 12.20 -14.22
CA VAL A 262 -0.65 11.37 -13.15
C VAL A 262 -2.15 11.63 -13.11
N ILE A 263 -2.92 10.57 -13.25
CA ILE A 263 -4.38 10.60 -13.29
C ILE A 263 -4.90 9.95 -12.01
N GLN A 264 -5.76 10.64 -11.27
CA GLN A 264 -6.52 10.12 -10.15
C GLN A 264 -7.96 9.90 -10.59
N ASN A 265 -8.42 8.66 -10.56
CA ASN A 265 -9.83 8.35 -10.73
C ASN A 265 -10.65 8.92 -9.57
N PRO A 266 -11.97 9.13 -9.72
CA PRO A 266 -12.82 9.59 -8.63
C PRO A 266 -12.67 8.72 -7.36
N PRO A 267 -12.84 9.28 -6.14
CA PRO A 267 -12.74 8.52 -4.89
C PRO A 267 -13.67 7.31 -4.84
N PRO A 268 -13.34 6.24 -4.09
CA PRO A 268 -14.25 5.12 -3.95
C PRO A 268 -15.54 5.54 -3.27
N LEU A 269 -16.66 4.93 -3.67
CA LEU A 269 -17.87 5.03 -2.86
C LEU A 269 -17.61 4.36 -1.50
N PRO A 270 -18.15 4.90 -0.40
CA PRO A 270 -18.01 4.28 0.91
C PRO A 270 -18.54 2.84 0.90
N LEU A 271 -18.04 2.02 1.82
CA LEU A 271 -18.62 0.72 2.11
C LEU A 271 -20.04 0.93 2.66
N SER A 272 -20.98 0.12 2.17
CA SER A 272 -22.24 -0.09 2.88
C SER A 272 -22.00 -0.82 4.19
N GLU A 273 -22.95 -0.75 5.12
CA GLU A 273 -22.89 -1.46 6.40
C GLU A 273 -22.62 -2.96 6.21
N LYS A 274 -23.34 -3.60 5.28
CA LYS A 274 -23.11 -5.01 4.95
C LYS A 274 -21.69 -5.28 4.45
N GLU A 275 -21.17 -4.45 3.54
CA GLU A 275 -19.80 -4.63 3.03
C GLU A 275 -18.75 -4.40 4.14
N MET A 276 -19.03 -3.49 5.06
CA MET A 276 -18.20 -3.25 6.24
C MET A 276 -18.17 -4.51 7.13
N ASP A 277 -19.34 -5.05 7.48
CA ASP A 277 -19.45 -6.29 8.25
C ASP A 277 -18.75 -7.47 7.56
N ASP A 278 -18.91 -7.60 6.25
CA ASP A 278 -18.29 -8.67 5.46
C ASP A 278 -16.74 -8.58 5.50
N VAL A 279 -16.17 -7.37 5.46
CA VAL A 279 -14.71 -7.13 5.49
C VAL A 279 -14.12 -7.31 6.87
N TYR A 280 -14.76 -6.73 7.89
CA TYR A 280 -14.23 -6.70 9.25
C TYR A 280 -14.58 -7.98 10.04
N GLY A 281 -15.56 -8.75 9.57
CA GLY A 281 -15.91 -10.09 10.06
C GLY A 281 -15.07 -11.24 9.48
N LEU A 282 -14.12 -10.96 8.56
CA LEU A 282 -13.20 -11.97 8.02
C LEU A 282 -12.38 -12.68 9.14
N PRO A 283 -11.86 -13.90 8.91
CA PRO A 283 -11.24 -14.73 9.95
C PRO A 283 -9.82 -14.28 10.33
N TYR A 284 -9.69 -13.05 10.85
CA TYR A 284 -8.43 -12.53 11.40
C TYR A 284 -7.99 -13.34 12.63
N THR A 285 -6.70 -13.58 12.79
CA THR A 285 -6.13 -14.16 14.01
C THR A 285 -6.17 -13.18 15.17
N ARG A 286 -6.29 -11.89 14.87
CA ARG A 286 -6.35 -10.75 15.80
C ARG A 286 -5.08 -10.62 16.66
N THR A 287 -3.94 -11.07 16.15
CA THR A 287 -2.65 -10.98 16.84
C THR A 287 -1.48 -10.96 15.85
N TYR A 288 -0.26 -10.86 16.36
CA TYR A 288 0.96 -10.90 15.54
C TYR A 288 1.37 -12.32 15.19
N HIS A 289 2.15 -12.47 14.11
CA HIS A 289 2.68 -13.77 13.71
C HIS A 289 3.61 -14.37 14.79
N PRO A 290 3.49 -15.67 15.14
CA PRO A 290 4.27 -16.30 16.22
C PRO A 290 5.79 -16.21 16.07
N MET A 291 6.29 -15.97 14.86
CA MET A 291 7.72 -15.77 14.61
C MET A 291 8.35 -14.62 15.40
N TYR A 292 7.53 -13.69 15.91
CA TYR A 292 7.96 -12.55 16.70
C TYR A 292 7.95 -12.80 18.22
N GLU A 293 7.50 -13.96 18.71
CA GLU A 293 7.47 -14.26 20.16
C GLU A 293 8.86 -14.16 20.80
N LYS A 294 9.89 -14.66 20.09
CA LYS A 294 11.29 -14.57 20.52
C LYS A 294 11.80 -13.14 20.68
N ASP A 295 11.19 -12.18 19.99
CA ASP A 295 11.52 -10.76 20.04
C ASP A 295 10.62 -9.98 21.02
N GLY A 296 9.69 -10.65 21.71
CA GLY A 296 8.72 -10.02 22.62
C GLY A 296 7.43 -9.54 21.94
N GLY A 297 7.16 -10.01 20.72
CA GLY A 297 5.97 -9.67 19.93
C GLY A 297 6.07 -8.36 19.17
N VAL A 298 4.94 -7.84 18.71
CA VAL A 298 4.83 -6.55 18.01
C VAL A 298 4.06 -5.55 18.89
N PRO A 299 4.65 -4.45 19.38
CA PRO A 299 4.02 -3.57 20.36
C PRO A 299 2.67 -2.97 19.93
N ALA A 300 2.50 -2.64 18.65
CA ALA A 300 1.30 -1.99 18.10
C ALA A 300 0.00 -2.78 18.37
N ILE A 301 0.07 -4.11 18.55
CA ILE A 301 -1.12 -4.91 18.88
C ILE A 301 -1.70 -4.56 20.26
N LYS A 302 -0.89 -4.01 21.18
CA LYS A 302 -1.33 -3.75 22.56
C LYS A 302 -2.46 -2.72 22.62
N GLU A 303 -2.42 -1.72 21.75
CA GLU A 303 -3.40 -0.63 21.69
C GLU A 303 -4.76 -1.11 21.18
N VAL A 304 -4.76 -2.11 20.29
CA VAL A 304 -5.98 -2.60 19.62
C VAL A 304 -6.43 -3.98 20.09
N ARG A 305 -5.72 -4.57 21.05
CA ARG A 305 -5.96 -5.94 21.56
C ARG A 305 -7.40 -6.21 21.99
N PHE A 306 -8.04 -5.22 22.61
CA PHE A 306 -9.39 -5.31 23.14
C PHE A 306 -10.37 -4.44 22.35
N SER A 307 -9.98 -3.97 21.17
CA SER A 307 -10.87 -3.21 20.30
C SER A 307 -12.06 -4.08 19.91
N LEU A 308 -13.26 -3.54 20.09
CA LEU A 308 -14.46 -4.06 19.48
C LEU A 308 -14.43 -3.61 18.02
N VAL A 309 -14.65 -4.57 17.13
CA VAL A 309 -14.71 -4.38 15.68
C VAL A 309 -16.10 -4.79 15.25
#